data_AF-A0A2E1PBJ6-F1
#
_entry.id   AF-A0A2E1PBJ6-F1
#
_cell.length_a   1.000
_cell.length_b   1.000
_cell.length_c   1.000
_cell.angle_alpha   90.00
_cell.angle_beta   90.00
_cell.angle_gamma   90.00
#
_symmetry.space_group_name_H-M   'P 1'
#
loop_
_entity.id
_entity.type
_entity.pdbx_description
1 polymer ?
#
loop_
_entity_poly.entity_id
_entity_poly.type
_entity_poly.pdbx_seq_one_letter_code
_entity_poly.pdbx_strand_id
1 'polypeptide(L)'
;MKLKEYTLNENHINDILTNLITQNYLNESRFSKLYSRSKFNIKSWGKIRIKNELRKRNVSTQNIKSGLEEINELEYKKKLNEIFYKKLSSLKSSPKRLIKQKMFQYLNYRGWESALIYEKINEI
;
A
#
# COMPACT_ATOMS: atom_id res chain seq x y z
N MET A 1 14.06 -33.04 -45.25
CA MET A 1 14.80 -32.16 -44.31
C MET A 1 13.85 -31.06 -43.83
N LYS A 2 13.11 -31.29 -42.73
CA LYS A 2 12.07 -30.36 -42.23
C LYS A 2 12.02 -30.29 -40.70
N LEU A 3 13.18 -30.51 -40.06
CA LEU A 3 13.32 -30.61 -38.60
C LEU A 3 14.18 -29.48 -37.99
N LYS A 4 14.75 -28.58 -38.80
CA LYS A 4 15.59 -27.46 -38.31
C LYS A 4 14.87 -26.12 -38.18
N GLU A 5 13.73 -25.92 -38.85
CA GLU A 5 12.93 -24.67 -38.71
C GLU A 5 12.16 -24.58 -37.39
N TYR A 6 11.76 -25.72 -36.80
CA TYR A 6 10.99 -25.72 -35.55
C TYR A 6 11.86 -25.37 -34.33
N THR A 7 13.10 -25.86 -34.26
CA THR A 7 14.03 -25.60 -33.14
C THR A 7 14.57 -24.16 -33.10
N LEU A 8 14.62 -23.46 -34.23
CA LEU A 8 14.99 -22.04 -34.27
C LEU A 8 13.83 -21.13 -33.81
N ASN A 9 12.58 -21.57 -33.97
CA ASN A 9 11.40 -20.82 -33.54
C ASN A 9 11.12 -20.92 -32.04
N GLU A 10 11.39 -22.06 -31.39
CA GLU A 10 11.12 -22.23 -29.94
C GLU A 10 11.96 -21.27 -29.08
N ASN A 11 13.24 -21.07 -29.41
CA ASN A 11 14.09 -20.13 -28.69
C ASN A 11 13.60 -18.69 -28.83
N HIS A 12 13.22 -18.27 -30.04
CA HIS A 12 12.63 -16.95 -30.27
C HIS A 12 11.29 -16.75 -29.55
N ILE A 13 10.44 -17.79 -29.48
CA ILE A 13 9.17 -17.74 -28.73
C ILE A 13 9.45 -17.58 -27.23
N ASN A 14 10.41 -18.33 -26.69
CA ASN A 14 10.81 -18.23 -25.27
C ASN A 14 11.38 -16.85 -24.94
N ASP A 15 12.18 -16.26 -25.82
CA ASP A 15 12.72 -14.91 -25.63
C ASP A 15 11.62 -13.84 -25.67
N ILE A 16 10.68 -13.94 -26.61
CA ILE A 16 9.52 -13.03 -26.68
C ILE A 16 8.66 -13.15 -25.42
N LEU A 17 8.35 -14.38 -24.98
CA LEU A 17 7.58 -14.61 -23.75
C LEU A 17 8.31 -14.06 -22.52
N THR A 18 9.61 -14.29 -22.41
CA THR A 18 10.45 -13.77 -21.32
C THR A 18 10.42 -12.24 -21.29
N ASN A 19 10.54 -11.60 -22.46
CA ASN A 19 10.45 -10.15 -22.59
C ASN A 19 9.07 -9.61 -22.18
N LEU A 20 7.98 -10.25 -22.63
CA LEU A 20 6.61 -9.85 -22.28
C LEU A 20 6.35 -9.99 -20.77
N ILE A 21 6.78 -11.10 -20.16
CA ILE A 21 6.65 -11.35 -18.72
C ILE A 21 7.46 -10.29 -17.94
N THR A 22 8.70 -10.04 -18.35
CA THR A 22 9.58 -9.06 -17.71
C THR A 22 8.99 -7.66 -17.77
N GLN A 23 8.52 -7.23 -18.94
CA GLN A 23 7.88 -5.93 -19.10
C GLN A 23 6.62 -5.80 -18.25
N ASN A 24 5.76 -6.83 -18.22
CA ASN A 24 4.55 -6.82 -17.40
C ASN A 24 4.90 -6.75 -15.90
N TYR A 25 5.90 -7.49 -15.45
CA TYR A 25 6.39 -7.44 -14.08
C TYR A 25 6.95 -6.06 -13.70
N LEU A 26 7.76 -5.46 -14.57
CA LEU A 26 8.28 -4.10 -14.37
C LEU A 26 7.15 -3.07 -14.28
N ASN A 27 6.11 -3.21 -15.10
CA ASN A 27 4.92 -2.36 -15.06
C ASN A 27 4.15 -2.52 -13.75
N GLU A 28 3.91 -3.76 -13.31
CA GLU A 28 3.23 -4.04 -12.03
C GLU A 28 4.02 -3.48 -10.83
N SER A 29 5.35 -3.65 -10.83
CA SER A 29 6.24 -3.12 -9.80
C SER A 29 6.21 -1.59 -9.75
N ARG A 30 6.28 -0.93 -10.92
CA ARG A 30 6.14 0.53 -11.00
C ARG A 30 4.78 1.01 -10.51
N PHE A 31 3.72 0.29 -10.88
CA PHE A 31 2.36 0.60 -10.45
C PHE A 31 2.22 0.51 -8.93
N SER A 32 2.68 -0.58 -8.29
CA SER A 32 2.52 -0.78 -6.85
C SER A 32 3.23 0.29 -6.02
N LYS A 33 4.42 0.71 -6.45
CA LYS A 33 5.22 1.78 -5.83
C LYS A 33 4.54 3.14 -5.93
N LEU A 34 4.15 3.54 -7.14
CA LEU A 34 3.47 4.83 -7.37
C LEU A 34 2.13 4.89 -6.65
N TYR A 35 1.37 3.79 -6.69
CA TYR A 35 0.09 3.69 -6.00
C TYR A 35 0.26 3.89 -4.50
N SER A 36 1.19 3.16 -3.87
CA SER A 36 1.43 3.23 -2.43
C SER A 36 1.83 4.63 -1.98
N ARG A 37 2.81 5.25 -2.66
CA ARG A 37 3.24 6.64 -2.38
C ARG A 37 2.09 7.62 -2.52
N SER A 38 1.32 7.52 -3.61
CA SER A 38 0.21 8.44 -3.87
C SER A 38 -0.90 8.32 -2.85
N LYS A 39 -1.31 7.09 -2.47
CA LYS A 39 -2.35 6.89 -1.46
C LYS A 39 -1.90 7.33 -0.07
N PHE A 40 -0.64 7.10 0.29
CA PHE A 40 -0.07 7.59 1.53
C PHE A 40 -0.03 9.12 1.58
N ASN A 41 0.56 9.77 0.56
CA ASN A 41 0.78 11.21 0.57
C ASN A 41 -0.51 12.02 0.40
N ILE A 42 -1.39 11.62 -0.52
CA ILE A 42 -2.56 12.40 -0.92
C ILE A 42 -3.79 12.04 -0.06
N LYS A 43 -3.96 10.75 0.29
CA LYS A 43 -5.15 10.27 1.00
C LYS A 43 -4.88 9.92 2.47
N SER A 44 -3.64 9.95 2.92
CA SER A 44 -3.23 9.56 4.28
C SER A 44 -3.73 8.17 4.67
N TRP A 45 -3.66 7.24 3.72
CA TRP A 45 -3.99 5.84 3.97
C TRP A 45 -2.84 5.15 4.70
N GLY A 46 -3.20 4.28 5.64
CA GLY A 46 -2.26 3.37 6.27
C GLY A 46 -1.94 2.16 5.38
N LYS A 47 -0.87 1.43 5.73
CA LYS A 47 -0.35 0.30 4.96
C LYS A 47 -1.39 -0.80 4.78
N ILE A 48 -2.28 -1.04 5.75
CA ILE A 48 -3.33 -2.08 5.65
C ILE A 48 -4.28 -1.77 4.48
N ARG A 49 -4.75 -0.53 4.36
CA ARG A 49 -5.68 -0.17 3.28
C ARG A 49 -4.99 -0.20 1.93
N ILE A 50 -3.76 0.31 1.84
CA ILE A 50 -2.96 0.27 0.61
C ILE A 50 -2.76 -1.18 0.15
N LYS A 51 -2.34 -2.06 1.06
CA LYS A 51 -2.17 -3.50 0.82
C LYS A 51 -3.45 -4.14 0.30
N ASN A 52 -4.57 -3.93 0.97
CA ASN A 52 -5.85 -4.53 0.59
C ASN A 52 -6.33 -4.03 -0.78
N GLU A 53 -6.11 -2.75 -1.09
CA GLU A 53 -6.48 -2.17 -2.38
C GLU A 53 -5.59 -2.65 -3.53
N LEU A 54 -4.29 -2.87 -3.29
CA LEU A 54 -3.42 -3.51 -4.27
C LEU A 54 -3.80 -4.99 -4.49
N ARG A 55 -4.14 -5.72 -3.42
CA ARG A 55 -4.63 -7.11 -3.51
C ARG A 55 -5.89 -7.22 -4.36
N LYS A 56 -6.87 -6.33 -4.17
CA LYS A 56 -8.09 -6.28 -4.99
C LYS A 56 -7.84 -6.03 -6.47
N ARG A 57 -6.66 -5.48 -6.81
CA ARG A 57 -6.21 -5.23 -8.19
C ARG A 57 -5.32 -6.36 -8.72
N ASN A 58 -5.29 -7.50 -8.03
CA ASN A 58 -4.48 -8.67 -8.37
C ASN A 58 -2.96 -8.40 -8.44
N VAL A 59 -2.48 -7.37 -7.73
CA VAL A 59 -1.04 -7.10 -7.65
C VAL A 59 -0.37 -8.20 -6.84
N SER A 60 0.73 -8.76 -7.36
CA SER A 60 1.48 -9.82 -6.68
C SER A 60 1.96 -9.43 -5.27
N THR A 61 2.01 -10.39 -4.36
CA THR A 61 2.44 -10.15 -2.96
C THR A 61 3.83 -9.51 -2.87
N GLN A 62 4.76 -9.89 -3.77
CA GLN A 62 6.08 -9.30 -3.85
C GLN A 62 6.02 -7.82 -4.24
N ASN A 63 5.27 -7.47 -5.28
CA ASN A 63 5.13 -6.07 -5.71
C ASN A 63 4.37 -5.23 -4.68
N ILE A 64 3.42 -5.81 -3.94
CA ILE A 64 2.79 -5.13 -2.80
C ILE A 64 3.82 -4.81 -1.73
N LYS A 65 4.67 -5.78 -1.35
CA LYS A 65 5.72 -5.57 -0.34
C LYS A 65 6.65 -4.43 -0.77
N SER A 66 7.18 -4.49 -1.99
CA SER A 66 8.02 -3.43 -2.56
C SER A 66 7.32 -2.07 -2.60
N GLY A 67 6.01 -2.05 -2.90
CA GLY A 67 5.23 -0.80 -2.90
C GLY A 67 5.10 -0.19 -1.50
N LEU A 68 4.88 -1.02 -0.47
CA LEU A 68 4.77 -0.56 0.92
C LEU A 68 6.12 -0.13 1.51
N GLU A 69 7.23 -0.68 1.03
CA GLU A 69 8.60 -0.29 1.42
C GLU A 69 8.98 1.12 0.95
N GLU A 70 8.32 1.66 -0.08
CA GLU A 70 8.48 3.06 -0.49
C GLU A 70 7.97 4.07 0.55
N ILE A 71 7.23 3.61 1.56
CA ILE A 71 6.72 4.45 2.64
C ILE A 71 7.71 4.42 3.79
N ASN A 72 8.48 5.51 3.96
CA ASN A 72 9.43 5.67 5.04
C ASN A 72 8.73 5.58 6.41
N GLU A 73 9.29 4.82 7.35
CA GLU A 73 8.64 4.60 8.66
C GLU A 73 8.54 5.86 9.52
N LEU A 74 9.55 6.74 9.48
CA LEU A 74 9.51 8.01 10.22
C LEU A 74 8.43 8.93 9.65
N GLU A 75 8.33 9.02 8.33
CA GLU A 75 7.25 9.77 7.67
C GLU A 75 5.88 9.16 7.96
N TYR A 76 5.79 7.84 8.01
CA TYR A 76 4.55 7.12 8.34
C TYR A 76 4.04 7.48 9.74
N LYS A 77 4.93 7.41 10.75
CA LYS A 77 4.60 7.81 12.14
C LYS A 77 4.27 9.30 12.23
N LYS A 78 5.05 10.15 11.56
CA LYS A 78 4.78 11.60 11.52
C LYS A 78 3.40 11.90 10.92
N LYS A 79 3.06 11.28 9.79
CA LYS A 79 1.77 11.46 9.13
C LYS A 79 0.62 10.99 10.03
N LEU A 80 0.78 9.87 10.74
CA LEU A 80 -0.19 9.40 11.73
C LEU A 80 -0.43 10.46 12.81
N ASN A 81 0.63 11.03 13.37
CA ASN A 81 0.53 12.08 14.39
C ASN A 81 -0.21 13.30 13.86
N GLU A 82 0.15 13.77 12.66
CA GLU A 82 -0.50 14.92 12.00
C GLU A 82 -2.02 14.70 11.87
N ILE A 83 -2.45 13.56 11.33
CA ILE A 83 -3.88 13.28 11.13
C ILE A 83 -4.61 13.02 12.45
N PHE A 84 -3.92 12.45 13.44
CA PHE A 84 -4.48 12.19 14.76
C PHE A 84 -4.76 13.51 15.47
N TYR A 85 -3.77 14.37 15.69
CA TYR A 85 -3.99 15.64 16.40
C TYR A 85 -4.94 16.58 15.65
N LYS A 86 -4.93 16.56 14.30
CA LYS A 86 -5.92 17.29 13.50
C LYS A 86 -7.35 16.79 13.72
N LYS A 87 -7.54 15.48 13.91
CA LYS A 87 -8.87 14.93 14.23
C LYS A 87 -9.24 15.20 15.69
N LEU A 88 -8.28 15.13 16.61
CA LEU A 88 -8.50 15.37 18.03
C LEU A 88 -9.00 16.79 18.29
N SER A 89 -8.40 17.78 17.59
CA SER A 89 -8.82 19.17 17.71
C SER A 89 -10.27 19.40 17.29
N SER A 90 -10.78 18.63 16.32
CA SER A 90 -12.19 18.67 15.90
C SER A 90 -13.17 17.99 16.88
N LEU A 91 -12.67 17.29 17.90
CA LEU A 91 -13.47 16.48 18.82
C LEU A 91 -13.41 16.97 20.28
N LYS A 92 -12.77 18.12 20.55
CA LYS A 92 -12.50 18.62 21.92
C LYS A 92 -13.75 18.76 22.82
N SER A 93 -14.93 18.96 22.25
CA SER A 93 -16.19 19.10 23.00
C SER A 93 -16.86 17.76 23.35
N SER A 94 -16.32 16.63 22.89
CA SER A 94 -16.90 15.29 23.14
C SER A 94 -16.32 14.65 24.42
N PRO A 95 -17.09 13.81 25.13
CA PRO A 95 -16.58 12.98 26.21
C PRO A 95 -15.40 12.09 25.76
N LYS A 96 -14.40 11.87 26.65
CA LYS A 96 -13.19 11.09 26.35
C LYS A 96 -13.50 9.74 25.67
N ARG A 97 -14.44 8.96 26.20
CA ARG A 97 -14.85 7.66 25.64
C ARG A 97 -15.28 7.77 24.17
N LEU A 98 -16.09 8.78 23.84
CA LEU A 98 -16.56 9.02 22.47
C LEU A 98 -15.43 9.50 21.56
N ILE A 99 -14.48 10.30 22.07
CA ILE A 99 -13.28 10.68 21.33
C ILE A 99 -12.50 9.43 20.93
N LYS A 100 -12.18 8.54 21.89
CA LYS A 100 -11.42 7.30 21.62
C LYS A 100 -12.10 6.44 20.56
N GLN A 101 -13.42 6.24 20.67
CA GLN A 101 -14.19 5.48 19.68
C GLN A 101 -14.15 6.11 18.28
N LYS A 102 -14.40 7.42 18.17
CA LYS A 102 -14.40 8.14 16.88
C LYS A 102 -13.01 8.15 16.25
N MET A 103 -11.95 8.26 17.05
CA MET A 103 -10.56 8.19 16.58
C MET A 103 -10.24 6.83 16.00
N PHE A 104 -10.60 5.77 16.73
CA PHE A 104 -10.37 4.40 16.27
C PHE A 104 -11.06 4.15 14.95
N GLN A 105 -12.37 4.46 14.85
CA GLN A 105 -13.12 4.28 13.62
C GLN A 105 -12.52 5.05 12.44
N TYR A 106 -12.14 6.31 12.66
CA TYR A 106 -11.58 7.19 11.63
C TYR A 106 -10.24 6.68 11.07
N LEU A 107 -9.31 6.28 11.94
CA LEU A 107 -8.00 5.79 11.52
C LEU A 107 -8.07 4.35 10.99
N ASN A 108 -8.87 3.49 11.63
CA ASN A 108 -9.06 2.12 11.18
C ASN A 108 -9.70 2.07 9.78
N TYR A 109 -10.68 2.93 9.50
CA TYR A 109 -11.26 3.05 8.16
C TYR A 109 -10.18 3.41 7.12
N ARG A 110 -9.21 4.25 7.46
CA ARG A 110 -8.08 4.60 6.58
C ARG A 110 -6.99 3.54 6.52
N GLY A 111 -7.13 2.45 7.25
CA GLY A 111 -6.24 1.30 7.25
C GLY A 111 -4.92 1.51 7.98
N TRP A 112 -4.94 2.32 9.03
CA TRP A 112 -3.85 2.35 9.99
C TRP A 112 -3.91 1.12 10.90
N GLU A 113 -2.75 0.62 11.31
CA GLU A 113 -2.61 -0.56 12.15
C GLU A 113 -3.24 -0.33 13.52
N SER A 114 -4.11 -1.25 13.97
CA SER A 114 -4.82 -1.10 15.23
C SER A 114 -3.88 -0.88 16.42
N ALA A 115 -2.71 -1.53 16.42
CA ALA A 115 -1.69 -1.33 17.45
C ALA A 115 -1.24 0.14 17.56
N LEU A 116 -0.91 0.78 16.43
CA LEU A 116 -0.50 2.19 16.39
C LEU A 116 -1.65 3.13 16.78
N ILE A 117 -2.88 2.78 16.39
CA ILE A 117 -4.07 3.53 16.76
C ILE A 117 -4.27 3.49 18.28
N TYR A 118 -4.16 2.32 18.91
CA TYR A 118 -4.32 2.15 20.35
C TYR A 118 -3.22 2.86 21.14
N GLU A 119 -1.96 2.76 20.69
CA GLU A 119 -0.83 3.51 21.25
C GLU A 119 -1.17 5.00 21.33
N LYS A 120 -1.65 5.57 20.22
CA LYS A 120 -2.06 6.98 20.18
C LYS A 120 -3.26 7.35 21.01
N ILE A 121 -4.29 6.50 21.01
CA ILE A 121 -5.51 6.74 21.80
C ILE A 121 -5.23 6.73 23.31
N ASN A 122 -4.20 6.01 23.75
CA ASN A 122 -3.79 5.96 25.15
C ASN A 122 -3.05 7.21 25.62
N GLU A 123 -2.59 8.08 24.72
CA GLU A 123 -2.01 9.39 25.05
C GLU A 123 -3.07 10.43 25.49
N ILE A 124 -4.38 10.14 25.36
CA ILE A 124 -5.53 11.02 25.69
C ILE A 124 -6.28 10.55 26.96
#